data_AF-A0A3D5F1A3-F1
#
_entry.id   AF-A0A3D5F1A3-F1
#
_cell.length_a   1.000
_cell.length_b   1.000
_cell.length_c   1.000
_cell.angle_alpha   90.00
_cell.angle_beta   90.00
_cell.angle_gamma   90.00
#
_symmetry.space_group_name_H-M   'P 1'
#
loop_
_entity.id
_entity.type
_entity.pdbx_description
1 polymer ?
#
loop_
_entity_poly.entity_id
_entity_poly.type
_entity_poly.pdbx_seq_one_letter_code
_entity_poly.pdbx_strand_id
1 'polypeptide(L)'
;TMFLMWLGEQITERGLGNGISIIIFAGIAAGLPTAIGGLLELVRTGAMHPLTAIVICVLVVLVTAFVVFVERGQRKILVNYAKRQVGNKIYGGQSSHLPLKLNMAGVIPPIFASS
;
A
#
# COMPACT_ATOMS: atom_id res chain seq x y z
N THR A 1 23.11 -11.74 5.34
CA THR A 1 22.30 -10.50 5.26
C THR A 1 22.98 -9.36 4.53
N MET A 2 24.32 -9.23 4.56
CA MET A 2 25.03 -8.17 3.81
C MET A 2 24.73 -8.14 2.31
N PHE A 3 24.66 -9.30 1.65
CA PHE A 3 24.35 -9.35 0.21
C PHE A 3 22.96 -8.79 -0.13
N LEU A 4 21.93 -9.13 0.66
CA LEU A 4 20.56 -8.62 0.47
C LEU A 4 20.47 -7.11 0.75
N MET A 5 21.22 -6.62 1.73
CA MET A 5 21.31 -5.18 2.02
C MET A 5 21.95 -4.42 0.86
N TRP A 6 23.12 -4.87 0.39
CA TRP A 6 23.81 -4.27 -0.75
C TRP A 6 22.95 -4.28 -2.03
N LEU A 7 22.26 -5.39 -2.29
CA LEU A 7 21.34 -5.50 -3.42
C LEU A 7 20.16 -4.52 -3.28
N GLY A 8 19.63 -4.33 -2.07
CA GLY A 8 18.58 -3.35 -1.79
C GLY A 8 19.02 -1.91 -2.03
N GLU A 9 20.25 -1.55 -1.66
CA GLU A 9 20.84 -0.24 -1.96
C GLU A 9 21.01 -0.05 -3.48
N GLN A 10 21.52 -1.06 -4.19
CA GLN A 10 21.66 -1.01 -5.65
C GLN A 10 20.32 -0.86 -6.40
N ILE A 11 19.24 -1.47 -5.91
CA ILE A 11 17.89 -1.26 -6.48
C ILE A 11 17.43 0.19 -6.25
N THR A 12 17.71 0.74 -5.07
CA THR A 12 17.34 2.12 -4.71
C THR A 12 18.07 3.13 -5.59
N GLU A 13 19.37 2.94 -5.81
CA GLU A 13 20.20 3.79 -6.68
C GLU A 13 19.73 3.81 -8.15
N ARG A 14 19.14 2.70 -8.62
CA ARG A 14 18.59 2.60 -9.98
C ARG A 14 17.19 3.22 -10.14
N GLY A 15 16.65 3.84 -9.08
CA GLY A 15 15.47 4.72 -9.16
C GLY A 15 14.11 4.02 -9.17
N LEU A 16 14.03 2.72 -8.89
CA LEU A 16 12.76 1.97 -8.88
C LEU A 16 11.95 2.11 -7.57
N GLY A 17 12.42 2.93 -6.62
CA GLY A 17 11.80 3.13 -5.29
C GLY A 17 12.71 2.67 -4.15
N ASN A 18 12.13 2.31 -3.00
CA ASN A 18 12.88 1.78 -1.85
C ASN A 18 13.21 0.29 -2.08
N GLY A 19 14.46 -0.02 -2.38
CA GLY A 19 14.90 -1.36 -2.73
C GLY A 19 14.77 -2.39 -1.59
N ILE A 20 14.90 -1.96 -0.33
CA ILE A 20 14.67 -2.84 0.83
C ILE A 20 13.20 -3.26 0.89
N SER A 21 12.26 -2.34 0.62
CA SER A 21 10.82 -2.66 0.58
C SER A 21 10.49 -3.67 -0.51
N ILE A 22 11.13 -3.56 -1.67
CA ILE A 22 10.93 -4.48 -2.81
C ILE A 22 11.42 -5.89 -2.46
N ILE A 23 12.57 -6.01 -1.79
CA ILE A 23 13.10 -7.31 -1.36
C ILE A 23 12.18 -7.98 -0.34
N ILE A 24 11.69 -7.23 0.65
CA ILE A 24 10.74 -7.74 1.65
C ILE A 24 9.45 -8.20 0.95
N PHE A 25 8.93 -7.37 0.04
CA PHE A 25 7.75 -7.72 -0.76
C PHE A 25 7.96 -9.01 -1.55
N ALA A 26 9.09 -9.17 -2.24
CA ALA A 26 9.40 -10.38 -2.99
C ALA A 26 9.45 -11.62 -2.09
N GLY A 27 9.99 -11.48 -0.88
CA GLY A 27 10.01 -12.56 0.13
C GLY A 27 8.61 -12.99 0.56
N ILE A 28 7.72 -12.03 0.85
CA ILE A 28 6.32 -12.32 1.23
C ILE A 28 5.56 -12.92 0.04
N ALA A 29 5.71 -12.34 -1.15
CA ALA A 29 5.02 -12.78 -2.36
C ALA A 29 5.41 -14.20 -2.78
N ALA A 30 6.68 -14.59 -2.57
CA ALA A 30 7.14 -15.96 -2.84
C ALA A 30 6.45 -17.03 -1.98
N GLY A 31 5.90 -16.67 -0.82
CA GLY A 31 5.13 -17.57 0.06
C GLY A 31 3.65 -17.70 -0.30
N LEU A 32 3.11 -16.85 -1.17
CA LEU A 32 1.70 -16.91 -1.55
C LEU A 32 1.32 -18.19 -2.32
N PRO A 33 2.10 -18.65 -3.32
CA PRO A 33 1.77 -19.87 -4.05
C PRO A 33 1.74 -21.11 -3.15
N THR A 34 2.67 -21.22 -2.20
CA THR A 34 2.73 -22.34 -1.25
C THR A 34 1.57 -22.28 -0.25
N ALA A 35 1.19 -21.09 0.22
CA ALA A 35 0.02 -20.92 1.08
C ALA A 35 -1.29 -21.35 0.38
N ILE A 36 -1.47 -20.98 -0.90
CA ILE A 36 -2.63 -21.39 -1.70
C ILE A 36 -2.62 -22.91 -1.92
N GLY A 37 -1.46 -23.48 -2.26
CA GLY A 37 -1.29 -24.92 -2.43
C GLY A 37 -1.64 -25.71 -1.17
N GLY A 38 -1.16 -25.26 0.00
CA GLY A 38 -1.48 -25.88 1.28
C GLY A 38 -2.97 -25.79 1.64
N LEU A 39 -3.63 -24.67 1.32
CA LEU A 39 -5.07 -24.51 1.53
C LEU A 39 -5.87 -25.49 0.66
N LEU A 40 -5.50 -25.63 -0.62
CA LEU A 40 -6.14 -26.60 -1.53
C LEU A 40 -5.93 -28.05 -1.08
N GLU A 41 -4.75 -28.37 -0.55
CA GLU A 41 -4.45 -29.71 -0.03
C GLU A 41 -5.26 -30.01 1.25
N LEU A 42 -5.44 -29.04 2.14
CA LEU A 42 -6.29 -29.17 3.32
C LEU A 42 -7.76 -29.44 2.97
N VAL A 43 -8.26 -28.82 1.90
CA VAL A 43 -9.61 -29.08 1.39
C VAL A 43 -9.69 -30.46 0.73
N ARG A 44 -8.67 -30.85 -0.04
CA ARG A 44 -8.63 -32.15 -0.74
C ARG A 44 -8.54 -33.34 0.22
N THR A 45 -7.81 -33.19 1.31
CA THR A 45 -7.64 -34.24 2.34
C THR A 45 -8.84 -34.36 3.29
N GLY A 46 -9.83 -33.48 3.16
CA GLY A 46 -11.03 -33.46 4.02
C GLY A 46 -10.77 -32.92 5.43
N ALA A 47 -9.55 -32.47 5.73
CA ALA A 47 -9.20 -31.84 7.00
C ALA A 47 -9.90 -30.48 7.19
N MET A 48 -10.33 -29.85 6.11
CA MET A 48 -11.01 -28.57 6.12
C MET A 48 -12.25 -28.56 5.22
N HIS A 49 -13.37 -28.07 5.75
CA HIS A 49 -14.61 -27.94 4.98
C HIS A 49 -14.43 -26.89 3.86
N PRO A 50 -14.86 -27.18 2.60
CA PRO A 50 -14.66 -26.28 1.46
C PRO A 50 -15.33 -24.92 1.65
N LEU A 51 -16.45 -24.86 2.39
CA LEU A 51 -17.11 -23.61 2.75
C LEU A 51 -16.19 -22.69 3.57
N THR A 52 -15.45 -23.25 4.54
CA THR A 52 -14.54 -22.49 5.40
C THR A 52 -13.37 -21.94 4.59
N ALA A 53 -12.84 -22.72 3.65
CA ALA A 53 -11.80 -22.29 2.72
C ALA A 53 -12.24 -21.08 1.87
N ILE A 54 -13.46 -21.11 1.33
CA ILE A 54 -14.03 -19.99 0.56
C ILE A 54 -14.19 -18.75 1.45
N VAL A 55 -14.68 -18.91 2.69
CA VAL A 55 -14.83 -17.79 3.64
C VAL A 55 -13.48 -17.13 3.93
N ILE A 56 -12.41 -17.91 4.14
CA ILE A 56 -11.06 -17.36 4.36
C ILE A 56 -10.59 -16.57 3.14
N CYS A 57 -10.75 -17.12 1.93
CA CYS A 57 -10.35 -16.42 0.70
C CYS A 57 -11.10 -15.10 0.54
N VAL A 58 -12.41 -15.08 0.79
CA VAL A 58 -13.23 -13.87 0.74
C VAL A 58 -12.77 -12.85 1.78
N LEU A 59 -12.47 -13.31 3.01
CA LEU A 59 -12.00 -12.45 4.10
C LEU A 59 -10.65 -11.81 3.75
N VAL A 60 -9.70 -12.56 3.20
CA VAL A 60 -8.39 -12.03 2.77
C VAL A 60 -8.57 -10.93 1.73
N VAL A 61 -9.43 -11.15 0.73
CA VAL A 61 -9.73 -10.14 -0.30
C VAL A 61 -10.40 -8.91 0.30
N LEU A 62 -11.37 -9.10 1.20
CA LEU A 62 -12.06 -7.99 1.88
C LEU A 62 -11.13 -7.14 2.73
N VAL A 63 -10.28 -7.78 3.55
CA VAL A 63 -9.30 -7.07 4.38
C VAL A 63 -8.30 -6.32 3.50
N THR A 64 -7.81 -6.95 2.43
CA THR A 64 -6.90 -6.29 1.48
C THR A 64 -7.57 -5.08 0.82
N ALA A 65 -8.82 -5.20 0.38
CA ALA A 65 -9.58 -4.11 -0.21
C ALA A 65 -9.83 -2.98 0.80
N PHE A 66 -10.14 -3.32 2.04
CA PHE A 66 -10.31 -2.36 3.13
C PHE A 66 -9.02 -1.57 3.41
N VAL A 67 -7.88 -2.26 3.50
CA VAL A 67 -6.56 -1.61 3.68
C VAL A 67 -6.26 -0.67 2.50
N VAL A 68 -6.50 -1.11 1.27
CA VAL A 68 -6.30 -0.27 0.07
C VAL A 68 -7.22 0.95 0.07
N PHE A 69 -8.47 0.80 0.52
CA PHE A 69 -9.42 1.90 0.63
C PHE A 69 -8.94 2.96 1.63
N VAL A 70 -8.48 2.52 2.81
CA VAL A 70 -7.94 3.41 3.86
C VAL A 70 -6.67 4.11 3.39
N GLU A 71 -5.73 3.37 2.77
CA GLU A 71 -4.47 3.90 2.21
C GLU A 71 -4.70 4.94 1.10
N ARG A 72 -5.70 4.73 0.23
CA ARG A 72 -6.06 5.68 -0.83
C ARG A 72 -6.85 6.89 -0.32
N GLY A 73 -7.27 6.87 0.94
CA GLY A 73 -7.95 7.98 1.59
C GLY A 73 -7.07 9.22 1.65
N GLN A 74 -7.50 10.29 0.97
CA GLN A 74 -6.85 11.60 1.02
C GLN A 74 -7.87 12.68 1.40
N ARG A 75 -7.47 13.53 2.33
CA ARG A 75 -8.22 14.73 2.71
C ARG A 75 -7.83 15.86 1.75
N LYS A 76 -8.79 16.36 0.99
CA LYS A 76 -8.60 17.54 0.14
C LYS A 76 -8.86 18.79 0.96
N ILE A 77 -7.85 19.59 1.23
CA ILE A 77 -8.01 20.90 1.89
C ILE A 77 -7.97 21.98 0.80
N LEU A 78 -8.99 22.82 0.76
CA LEU A 78 -9.07 23.93 -0.19
C LEU A 78 -8.08 25.03 0.22
N VAL A 79 -7.19 25.39 -0.69
CA VAL A 79 -6.26 26.50 -0.54
C VAL A 79 -6.69 27.60 -1.50
N ASN A 80 -7.04 28.75 -0.91
CA ASN A 80 -7.33 29.96 -1.66
C ASN A 80 -6.04 30.75 -1.80
N TYR A 81 -5.45 30.78 -3.00
CA TYR A 81 -4.28 31.61 -3.26
C TYR A 81 -4.65 33.10 -3.18
N ALA A 82 -3.73 33.90 -2.63
CA ALA A 82 -3.91 35.34 -2.49
C ALA A 82 -4.18 35.98 -3.85
N LYS A 83 -5.25 36.77 -3.91
CA LYS A 83 -5.70 37.44 -5.14
C LYS A 83 -4.92 38.74 -5.31
N ARG A 84 -4.43 39.03 -6.51
CA ARG A 84 -3.86 40.34 -6.83
C ARG A 84 -5.00 41.22 -7.36
N GLN A 85 -5.50 42.13 -6.53
CA GLN A 85 -6.44 43.15 -6.96
C GLN A 85 -5.68 44.24 -7.72
N VAL A 86 -6.02 44.47 -8.99
CA VAL A 86 -5.50 45.59 -9.79
C VAL A 86 -6.70 46.47 -10.17
N GLY A 87 -6.82 47.64 -9.53
CA GLY A 87 -7.99 48.52 -9.65
C GLY A 87 -9.25 47.99 -8.96
N ASN A 88 -10.43 48.25 -9.54
CA ASN A 88 -11.74 47.82 -9.01
C ASN A 88 -12.16 46.38 -9.45
N LYS A 89 -11.28 45.66 -10.15
CA LYS A 89 -11.55 44.30 -10.63
C LYS A 89 -10.63 43.29 -9.95
N ILE A 90 -11.25 42.28 -9.34
CA ILE A 90 -10.56 41.10 -8.81
C ILE A 90 -10.35 40.14 -9.99
N TYR A 91 -9.11 40.02 -10.47
CA TYR A 91 -8.72 39.03 -11.47
C TYR A 91 -8.05 37.84 -10.78
N GLY A 92 -8.49 36.63 -11.14
CA GLY A 92 -7.85 35.38 -10.70
C GLY A 92 -8.33 34.90 -9.34
N GLY A 93 -9.04 33.78 -9.35
CA GLY A 93 -9.47 33.05 -8.15
C GLY A 93 -9.51 31.57 -8.49
N GLN A 94 -8.37 30.98 -8.82
CA GLN A 94 -8.30 29.54 -8.99
C GLN A 94 -8.11 28.93 -7.60
N SER A 95 -9.21 28.46 -7.00
CA SER A 95 -9.18 27.63 -5.80
C SER A 95 -8.47 26.33 -6.14
N SER A 96 -7.34 26.07 -5.48
CA SER A 96 -6.61 24.81 -5.58
C SER A 96 -6.88 23.96 -4.35
N HIS A 97 -6.61 22.67 -4.42
CA HIS A 97 -6.71 21.78 -3.27
C HIS A 97 -5.34 21.18 -2.99
N LEU A 98 -4.91 21.25 -1.73
CA LEU A 98 -3.75 20.50 -1.26
C LEU A 98 -4.25 19.14 -0.77
N PRO A 99 -3.87 18.02 -1.42
CA PRO A 99 -4.23 16.70 -0.94
C PRO A 99 -3.30 16.30 0.22
N LEU A 100 -3.89 16.00 1.38
CA LEU A 100 -3.19 15.38 2.50
C LEU A 100 -3.62 13.92 2.60
N LYS A 101 -2.69 12.99 2.37
CA LYS A 101 -2.94 11.55 2.55
C LYS A 101 -3.19 11.26 4.04
N LEU A 102 -4.09 10.32 4.31
CA LEU A 102 -4.40 9.88 5.68
C LEU A 102 -3.17 9.27 6.37
N ASN A 103 -2.41 8.45 5.64
CA ASN A 103 -1.13 7.90 6.06
C ASN A 103 -0.02 8.44 5.15
N MET A 104 0.85 9.29 5.70
CA MET A 104 2.01 9.83 4.96
C MET A 104 3.22 8.88 5.02
N ALA A 105 3.24 7.90 5.94
CA ALA A 105 4.38 7.02 6.18
C ALA A 105 4.43 5.78 5.28
N GLY A 106 3.39 5.53 4.48
CA GLY A 106 3.33 4.40 3.55
C GLY A 106 3.58 3.06 4.25
N VAL A 107 4.49 2.26 3.71
CA VAL A 107 4.77 0.87 4.11
C VAL A 107 5.77 0.75 5.28
N ILE A 108 6.38 1.85 5.72
CA ILE A 108 7.43 1.84 6.74
C ILE A 108 6.91 1.39 8.13
N PRO A 109 5.76 1.88 8.65
CA PRO A 109 5.28 1.48 9.97
C PRO A 109 4.93 -0.02 10.10
N PRO A 110 4.23 -0.65 9.13
CA PRO A 110 4.00 -2.09 9.17
C PRO A 110 5.28 -2.94 9.18
N ILE A 111 6.33 -2.50 8.47
CA ILE A 111 7.62 -3.21 8.44
C ILE A 111 8.23 -3.25 9.85
N PHE A 112 8.29 -2.10 10.54
CA PHE A 112 8.84 -2.02 11.89
C PHE A 112 8.00 -2.72 12.96
N ALA A 113 6.68 -2.87 12.74
CA ALA A 113 5.84 -3.63 13.65
C ALA A 113 6.09 -5.14 13.58
N SER A 114 6.70 -5.63 12.49
CA SER A 114 6.96 -7.06 12.24
C SER A 114 8.36 -7.54 12.63
N SER A 115 9.26 -6.61 12.99
CA SER A 115 10.68 -6.86 13.31
C SER A 115 10.97 -6.91 14.80
#